data_AF-A0A7K6ZXA0-F1
#
_entry.id   AF-A0A7K6ZXA0-F1
#
_cell.length_a   1.000
_cell.length_b   1.000
_cell.length_c   1.000
_cell.angle_alpha   90.00
_cell.angle_beta   90.00
_cell.angle_gamma   90.00
#
_symmetry.space_group_name_H-M   'P 1'
#
loop_
_entity.id
_entity.type
_entity.pdbx_description
1 polymer ?
#
loop_
_entity_poly.entity_id
_entity_poly.type
_entity_poly.pdbx_seq_one_letter_code
_entity_poly.pdbx_strand_id
1 'polypeptide(L)'
;QGTFTLLRDTRTDGSFLVHHFLSFYLRAGCKVCFVALLQSFSHYNIVAQKLGVNLSAAKERGQLVFLEGLGSCLDVVFGEEQREEEQQATQPHPLQFLSGSVSDLRALFTFVQAALAPVDGDAWQGRVLLLDELGVLLSLGAAPVAVLDFVHYCRVAVCSRLQ
;
A
#
# COMPACT_ATOMS: atom_id res chain seq x y z
N GLN A 1 -10.30 18.12 -7.05
CA GLN A 1 -10.41 16.89 -7.88
C GLN A 1 -9.18 16.04 -7.62
N GLY A 2 -9.34 14.79 -7.15
CA GLY A 2 -8.22 13.85 -7.04
C GLY A 2 -7.79 13.32 -8.41
N THR A 3 -6.50 13.06 -8.58
CA THR A 3 -5.90 12.56 -9.83
C THR A 3 -5.53 11.09 -9.71
N PHE A 4 -5.82 10.28 -10.74
CA PHE A 4 -5.35 8.90 -10.86
C PHE A 4 -4.31 8.82 -11.98
N THR A 5 -3.13 8.29 -11.65
CA THR A 5 -2.01 8.13 -12.58
C THR A 5 -1.62 6.66 -12.65
N LEU A 6 -1.67 6.08 -13.85
CA LEU A 6 -1.18 4.73 -14.10
C LEU A 6 0.20 4.79 -14.75
N LEU A 7 1.19 4.18 -14.11
CA LEU A 7 2.51 3.98 -14.68
C LEU A 7 2.55 2.60 -15.33
N ARG A 8 2.94 2.54 -16.61
CA ARG A 8 3.15 1.29 -17.33
C ARG A 8 4.49 1.37 -18.04
N ASP A 9 5.36 0.44 -17.72
CA ASP A 9 6.57 0.18 -18.47
C ASP A 9 6.43 -1.13 -19.27
N THR A 10 7.14 -1.22 -20.40
CA THR A 10 7.21 -2.39 -21.28
C THR A 10 8.63 -2.72 -21.73
N ARG A 11 9.57 -1.77 -21.66
CA ARG A 11 10.92 -1.92 -22.26
C ARG A 11 12.04 -1.35 -21.39
N THR A 12 11.74 -0.49 -20.42
CA THR A 12 12.72 0.31 -19.69
C THR A 12 12.26 0.58 -18.27
N ASP A 13 12.88 -0.09 -17.30
CA ASP A 13 12.45 -0.10 -15.90
C ASP A 13 11.97 1.28 -15.39
N GLY A 14 10.65 1.39 -15.22
CA GLY A 14 9.96 2.59 -14.75
C GLY A 14 9.90 2.74 -13.22
N SER A 15 10.47 1.80 -12.46
CA SER A 15 10.42 1.78 -10.99
C SER A 15 10.97 3.05 -10.34
N PHE A 16 11.93 3.73 -10.99
CA PHE A 16 12.47 5.01 -10.51
C PHE A 16 11.39 6.08 -10.31
N LEU A 17 10.30 6.05 -11.09
CA LEU A 17 9.17 6.98 -10.94
C LEU A 17 8.44 6.75 -9.61
N VAL A 18 8.30 5.50 -9.18
CA VAL A 18 7.70 5.16 -7.89
C VAL A 18 8.53 5.75 -6.75
N HIS A 19 9.87 5.58 -6.80
CA HIS A 19 10.79 6.19 -5.84
C HIS A 19 10.71 7.73 -5.84
N HIS A 20 10.61 8.33 -7.03
CA HIS A 20 10.46 9.77 -7.18
C HIS A 20 9.17 10.27 -6.54
N PHE A 21 8.02 9.68 -6.88
CA PHE A 21 6.72 10.08 -6.32
C PHE A 21 6.64 9.87 -4.82
N LEU A 22 7.15 8.74 -4.31
CA LEU A 22 7.22 8.49 -2.86
C LEU A 22 7.98 9.60 -2.14
N SER A 23 9.18 9.94 -2.63
CA SER A 23 10.02 10.98 -2.04
C SER A 23 9.40 12.37 -2.19
N PHE A 24 8.80 12.65 -3.34
CA PHE A 24 8.12 13.92 -3.64
C PHE A 24 6.96 14.19 -2.68
N TYR A 25 6.03 13.25 -2.52
CA TYR A 25 4.85 13.46 -1.67
C TYR A 25 5.19 13.49 -0.18
N LEU A 26 6.18 12.71 0.26
CA LEU A 26 6.64 12.79 1.65
C LEU A 26 7.27 14.16 1.95
N ARG A 27 8.06 14.72 1.03
CA ARG A 27 8.63 16.08 1.17
C ARG A 27 7.57 17.17 1.09
N ALA A 28 6.49 16.95 0.34
CA ALA A 28 5.34 17.85 0.28
C ALA A 28 4.47 17.82 1.55
N GLY A 29 4.81 17.00 2.55
CA GLY A 29 4.05 16.90 3.80
C GLY A 29 2.73 16.15 3.65
N CYS A 30 2.57 15.33 2.62
CA CYS A 30 1.38 14.48 2.46
C CYS A 30 1.50 13.21 3.30
N LYS A 31 0.35 12.69 3.76
CA LYS A 31 0.23 11.32 4.27
C LYS A 31 0.27 10.36 3.09
N VAL A 32 1.10 9.34 3.17
CA VAL A 32 1.29 8.37 2.08
C VAL A 32 0.96 6.98 2.59
N CYS A 33 0.01 6.31 1.94
CA CYS A 33 -0.16 4.86 2.04
C CYS A 33 0.56 4.25 0.85
N PHE A 34 1.58 3.45 1.13
CA PHE A 34 2.37 2.79 0.10
C PHE A 34 2.19 1.27 0.20
N VAL A 35 1.56 0.69 -0.82
CA VAL A 35 1.44 -0.76 -1.01
C VAL A 35 2.53 -1.20 -1.98
N ALA A 36 3.62 -1.71 -1.42
CA ALA A 36 4.78 -2.21 -2.16
C ALA A 36 4.67 -3.72 -2.33
N LEU A 37 4.25 -4.19 -3.50
CA LEU A 37 3.94 -5.62 -3.68
C LEU A 37 5.17 -6.47 -4.03
N LEU A 38 6.21 -5.88 -4.62
CA LEU A 38 7.37 -6.62 -5.11
C LEU A 38 8.63 -6.44 -4.23
N GLN A 39 8.97 -5.21 -3.88
CA GLN A 39 10.22 -4.88 -3.17
C GLN A 39 10.00 -4.61 -1.67
N SER A 40 11.03 -4.88 -0.86
CA SER A 40 10.97 -4.69 0.59
C SER A 40 11.05 -3.22 1.00
N PHE A 41 10.63 -2.93 2.24
CA PHE A 41 10.80 -1.63 2.87
C PHE A 41 12.27 -1.20 2.87
N SER A 42 13.18 -2.13 3.14
CA SER A 42 14.63 -1.85 3.15
C SER A 42 15.12 -1.36 1.79
N HIS A 43 14.66 -1.96 0.70
CA HIS A 43 14.97 -1.51 -0.65
C HIS A 43 14.51 -0.06 -0.86
N TYR A 44 13.23 0.22 -0.58
CA TYR A 44 12.67 1.56 -0.71
C TYR A 44 13.34 2.59 0.19
N ASN A 45 13.70 2.21 1.42
CA ASN A 45 14.33 3.10 2.39
C ASN A 45 15.74 3.51 1.95
N ILE A 46 16.55 2.57 1.45
CA ILE A 46 17.89 2.88 0.93
C ILE A 46 17.81 3.86 -0.25
N VAL A 47 16.87 3.67 -1.17
CA VAL A 47 16.72 4.57 -2.32
C VAL A 47 16.18 5.94 -1.88
N ALA A 48 15.17 5.97 -1.01
CA ALA A 48 14.61 7.22 -0.49
C ALA A 48 15.64 8.05 0.29
N GLN A 49 16.53 7.40 1.07
CA GLN A 49 17.61 8.10 1.78
C GLN A 49 18.55 8.82 0.82
N LYS A 50 18.87 8.20 -0.33
CA LYS A 50 19.65 8.85 -1.40
C LYS A 50 18.93 10.05 -2.01
N LEU A 51 17.59 10.06 -1.96
CA LEU A 51 16.74 11.18 -2.39
C LEU A 51 16.46 12.19 -1.27
N GLY A 52 17.14 12.07 -0.11
CA GLY A 52 17.01 12.98 1.01
C GLY A 52 15.79 12.75 1.90
N VAL A 53 15.17 11.55 1.84
CA VAL A 53 13.97 11.20 2.61
C VAL A 53 14.24 9.98 3.49
N ASN A 54 13.94 10.09 4.79
CA ASN A 54 14.02 8.97 5.73
C ASN A 54 12.63 8.33 5.90
N LEU A 55 12.43 7.12 5.36
CA LEU A 55 11.13 6.43 5.44
C LEU A 55 10.83 5.91 6.83
N SER A 56 11.84 5.48 7.59
CA SER A 56 11.66 5.02 8.98
C SER A 56 11.09 6.14 9.85
N ALA A 57 11.70 7.33 9.77
CA ALA A 57 11.20 8.51 10.47
C ALA A 57 9.79 8.92 9.97
N ALA A 58 9.47 8.68 8.70
CA ALA A 58 8.14 8.95 8.13
C ALA A 58 7.07 7.99 8.66
N LYS A 59 7.45 6.73 8.86
CA LYS A 59 6.61 5.71 9.45
C LYS A 59 6.37 5.97 10.93
N GLU A 60 7.43 6.28 11.69
CA GLU A 60 7.36 6.59 13.13
C GLU A 60 6.44 7.76 13.45
N ARG A 61 6.47 8.82 12.63
CA ARG A 61 5.57 9.99 12.80
C ARG A 61 4.16 9.79 12.21
N GLY A 62 3.85 8.61 11.68
CA GLY A 62 2.56 8.29 11.07
C GLY A 62 2.28 8.93 9.71
N GLN A 63 3.28 9.56 9.07
CA GLN A 63 3.13 10.12 7.73
C GLN A 63 3.12 9.03 6.65
N LEU A 64 3.89 7.97 6.83
CA LEU A 64 3.98 6.84 5.91
C LEU A 64 3.36 5.58 6.53
N VAL A 65 2.34 5.03 5.88
CA VAL A 65 1.85 3.68 6.14
C VAL A 65 2.37 2.79 5.01
N PHE A 66 3.15 1.76 5.34
CA PHE A 66 3.80 0.89 4.37
C PHE A 66 3.32 -0.56 4.51
N LEU A 67 2.86 -1.16 3.42
CA LEU A 67 2.54 -2.58 3.31
C LEU A 67 3.59 -3.25 2.42
N GLU A 68 4.32 -4.21 2.98
CA GLU A 68 5.27 -5.04 2.26
C GLU A 68 4.59 -6.32 1.76
N GLY A 69 4.08 -6.28 0.53
CA GLY A 69 3.23 -7.34 -0.01
C GLY A 69 3.89 -8.71 -0.03
N LEU A 70 5.07 -8.84 -0.66
CA LEU A 70 5.74 -10.13 -0.82
C LEU A 70 6.16 -10.75 0.52
N GLY A 71 6.68 -9.94 1.45
CA GLY A 71 7.00 -10.38 2.81
C GLY A 71 5.76 -10.86 3.54
N SER A 72 4.69 -10.07 3.52
CA SER A 72 3.43 -10.42 4.15
C SER A 72 2.69 -11.61 3.50
N CYS A 73 3.01 -11.98 2.25
CA CYS A 73 2.49 -13.21 1.64
C CYS A 73 3.02 -14.44 2.37
N LEU A 74 4.31 -14.45 2.71
CA LEU A 74 4.95 -15.58 3.39
C LEU A 74 4.32 -15.80 4.77
N ASP A 75 4.05 -14.73 5.50
CA ASP A 75 3.40 -14.79 6.82
C ASP A 75 1.97 -15.35 6.73
N VAL A 76 1.24 -15.07 5.64
CA VAL A 76 -0.13 -15.59 5.46
C VAL A 76 -0.12 -17.06 5.05
N VAL A 77 0.79 -17.46 4.17
CA VAL A 77 0.85 -18.83 3.62
C VAL A 77 1.51 -19.81 4.60
N PHE A 78 2.48 -19.36 5.39
CA PHE A 78 3.28 -20.21 6.28
C PHE A 78 3.12 -19.89 7.77
N GLY A 79 2.49 -18.77 8.15
CA GLY A 79 2.38 -18.31 9.54
C GLY A 79 1.20 -18.90 10.32
N GLU A 80 0.65 -20.05 9.91
CA GLU A 80 -0.44 -20.72 10.62
C GLU A 80 -0.01 -21.28 11.99
N GLU A 81 1.29 -21.44 12.26
CA GLU A 81 1.81 -22.10 13.47
C GLU A 81 1.83 -21.22 14.76
N GLN A 82 1.46 -19.94 14.72
CA GLN A 82 1.59 -19.03 15.88
C GLN A 82 0.30 -18.28 16.28
N ARG A 83 -0.86 -18.57 15.68
CA ARG A 83 -2.09 -17.78 15.88
C ARG A 83 -3.02 -18.25 17.01
N GLU A 84 -2.65 -19.25 17.79
CA GLU A 84 -3.53 -19.74 18.86
C GLU A 84 -3.55 -18.88 20.13
N GLU A 85 -2.59 -17.95 20.36
CA GLU A 85 -2.49 -17.26 21.66
C GLU A 85 -2.89 -15.77 21.69
N GLU A 86 -3.04 -15.08 20.55
CA GLU A 86 -3.34 -13.64 20.53
C GLU A 86 -4.70 -13.32 19.88
N GLN A 87 -5.76 -13.93 20.41
CA GLN A 87 -7.14 -13.56 20.08
C GLN A 87 -7.54 -12.29 20.84
N GLN A 88 -7.19 -11.13 20.30
CA GLN A 88 -7.83 -9.86 20.65
C GLN A 88 -8.01 -8.97 19.41
N ALA A 89 -9.24 -8.96 18.89
CA ALA A 89 -9.80 -7.98 17.94
C ALA A 89 -9.01 -7.77 16.63
N THR A 90 -8.68 -8.85 15.92
CA THR A 90 -7.72 -8.76 14.82
C THR A 90 -8.40 -8.44 13.48
N GLN A 91 -8.23 -7.22 13.00
CA GLN A 91 -8.57 -6.84 11.62
C GLN A 91 -7.98 -7.86 10.63
N PRO A 92 -8.70 -8.21 9.55
CA PRO A 92 -8.22 -9.19 8.58
C PRO A 92 -6.90 -8.73 7.96
N HIS A 93 -5.97 -9.67 7.78
CA HIS A 93 -4.70 -9.36 7.12
C HIS A 93 -4.96 -8.83 5.70
N PRO A 94 -4.26 -7.78 5.23
CA PRO A 94 -4.55 -7.17 3.93
C PRO A 94 -4.52 -8.15 2.75
N LEU A 95 -3.70 -9.21 2.86
CA LEU A 95 -3.56 -10.28 1.87
C LEU A 95 -4.32 -11.58 2.24
N GLN A 96 -5.39 -11.49 3.03
CA GLN A 96 -6.19 -12.65 3.44
C GLN A 96 -6.78 -13.44 2.25
N PHE A 97 -6.91 -12.82 1.07
CA PHE A 97 -7.37 -13.50 -0.14
C PHE A 97 -6.47 -14.69 -0.55
N LEU A 98 -5.23 -14.77 -0.04
CA LEU A 98 -4.32 -15.90 -0.28
C LEU A 98 -4.74 -17.18 0.44
N SER A 99 -5.44 -17.07 1.58
CA SER A 99 -5.85 -18.22 2.40
C SER A 99 -7.34 -18.55 2.30
N GLY A 100 -8.12 -17.72 1.62
CA GLY A 100 -9.58 -17.83 1.53
C GLY A 100 -10.09 -18.47 0.24
N SER A 101 -11.35 -18.91 0.27
CA SER A 101 -12.10 -19.35 -0.93
C SER A 101 -12.60 -18.20 -1.80
N VAL A 102 -12.53 -16.96 -1.29
CA VAL A 102 -13.00 -15.74 -1.97
C VAL A 102 -11.77 -14.94 -2.43
N SER A 103 -11.62 -14.80 -3.75
CA SER A 103 -10.52 -14.07 -4.39
C SER A 103 -10.73 -12.54 -4.42
N ASP A 104 -11.49 -11.99 -3.47
CA ASP A 104 -11.76 -10.55 -3.39
C ASP A 104 -10.65 -9.82 -2.65
N LEU A 105 -10.46 -8.53 -2.97
CA LEU A 105 -9.42 -7.69 -2.37
C LEU A 105 -9.99 -6.74 -1.31
N ARG A 106 -11.09 -7.13 -0.65
CA ARG A 106 -11.78 -6.27 0.32
C ARG A 106 -10.90 -5.98 1.53
N ALA A 107 -10.18 -6.96 2.06
CA ALA A 107 -9.27 -6.75 3.19
C ALA A 107 -8.16 -5.73 2.86
N LEU A 108 -7.57 -5.84 1.66
CA LEU A 108 -6.58 -4.89 1.16
C LEU A 108 -7.17 -3.47 1.02
N PHE A 109 -8.39 -3.37 0.49
CA PHE A 109 -9.10 -2.09 0.40
C PHE A 109 -9.37 -1.48 1.78
N THR A 110 -9.86 -2.28 2.74
CA THR A 110 -10.10 -1.82 4.12
C THR A 110 -8.82 -1.32 4.78
N PHE A 111 -7.69 -2.01 4.55
CA PHE A 111 -6.38 -1.53 5.00
C PHE A 111 -6.02 -0.16 4.42
N VAL A 112 -6.15 0.03 3.11
CA VAL A 112 -5.89 1.32 2.44
C VAL A 112 -6.83 2.40 3.00
N GLN A 113 -8.10 2.06 3.21
CA GLN A 113 -9.11 2.98 3.74
C GLN A 113 -8.78 3.44 5.16
N ALA A 114 -8.33 2.53 6.03
CA ALA A 114 -7.90 2.84 7.38
C ALA A 114 -6.61 3.67 7.40
N ALA A 115 -5.62 3.30 6.58
CA ALA A 115 -4.35 4.01 6.46
C ALA A 115 -4.53 5.48 6.06
N LEU A 116 -5.50 5.76 5.19
CA LEU A 116 -5.80 7.09 4.66
C LEU A 116 -7.01 7.75 5.33
N ALA A 117 -7.54 7.18 6.42
CA ALA A 117 -8.60 7.84 7.16
C ALA A 117 -8.11 9.18 7.73
N PRO A 118 -8.96 10.23 7.74
CA PRO A 118 -8.65 11.45 8.46
C PRO A 118 -8.60 11.15 9.95
N VAL A 119 -7.59 11.71 10.62
CA VAL A 119 -7.46 11.69 12.07
C VAL A 119 -7.66 13.13 12.55
N ASP A 120 -8.37 13.34 13.64
CA ASP A 120 -8.55 14.70 14.16
C ASP A 120 -7.18 15.29 14.54
N GLY A 121 -6.87 16.47 14.00
CA GLY A 121 -5.57 17.14 14.18
C GLY A 121 -4.47 16.74 13.19
N ASP A 122 -4.78 15.97 12.13
CA ASP A 122 -3.79 15.61 11.09
C ASP A 122 -3.31 16.86 10.32
N ALA A 123 -2.04 17.23 10.50
CA ALA A 123 -1.44 18.41 9.88
C ALA A 123 -0.91 18.17 8.44
N TRP A 124 -1.30 17.06 7.79
CA TRP A 124 -0.80 16.72 6.46
C TRP A 124 -1.46 17.53 5.35
N GLN A 125 -0.65 17.92 4.36
CA GLN A 125 -1.11 18.74 3.23
C GLN A 125 -2.00 18.00 2.23
N GLY A 126 -2.06 16.67 2.34
CA GLY A 126 -2.84 15.83 1.44
C GLY A 126 -2.67 14.35 1.77
N ARG A 127 -3.38 13.50 1.02
CA ARG A 127 -3.36 12.04 1.18
C ARG A 127 -3.10 11.39 -0.17
N VAL A 128 -2.15 10.45 -0.20
CA VAL A 128 -1.69 9.81 -1.43
C VAL A 128 -1.65 8.31 -1.23
N LEU A 129 -2.16 7.58 -2.22
CA LEU A 129 -2.00 6.14 -2.33
C LEU A 129 -0.99 5.85 -3.45
N LEU A 130 0.04 5.09 -3.11
CA LEU A 130 0.98 4.52 -4.08
C LEU A 130 0.79 3.01 -4.09
N LEU A 131 0.59 2.44 -5.28
CA LEU A 131 0.46 1.00 -5.51
C LEU A 131 1.58 0.61 -6.47
N ASP A 132 2.54 -0.17 -6.00
CA ASP A 132 3.66 -0.65 -6.80
C ASP A 132 3.42 -2.09 -7.26
N GLU A 133 3.69 -2.36 -8.54
CA GLU A 133 3.61 -3.68 -9.18
C GLU A 133 2.30 -4.45 -8.94
N LEU A 134 1.16 -3.85 -9.35
CA LEU A 134 -0.17 -4.48 -9.27
C LEU A 134 -0.26 -5.87 -9.93
N GLY A 135 0.61 -6.17 -10.89
CA GLY A 135 0.69 -7.48 -11.53
C GLY A 135 0.96 -8.61 -10.53
N VAL A 136 1.62 -8.33 -9.40
CA VAL A 136 1.84 -9.32 -8.35
C VAL A 136 0.53 -9.86 -7.78
N LEU A 137 -0.53 -9.04 -7.66
CA LEU A 137 -1.83 -9.53 -7.18
C LEU A 137 -2.42 -10.60 -8.10
N LEU A 138 -2.24 -10.45 -9.42
CA LEU A 138 -2.68 -11.44 -10.41
C LEU A 138 -1.85 -12.73 -10.30
N SER A 139 -0.54 -12.61 -10.16
CA SER A 139 0.37 -13.74 -9.96
C SER A 139 0.07 -14.52 -8.68
N LEU A 140 -0.45 -13.84 -7.66
CA LEU A 140 -0.89 -14.41 -6.40
C LEU A 140 -2.32 -14.99 -6.44
N GLY A 141 -2.97 -15.00 -7.60
CA GLY A 141 -4.27 -15.64 -7.80
C GLY A 141 -5.48 -14.73 -7.61
N ALA A 142 -5.31 -13.42 -7.45
CA ALA A 142 -6.44 -12.49 -7.46
C ALA A 142 -7.10 -12.47 -8.84
N ALA A 143 -8.44 -12.50 -8.88
CA ALA A 143 -9.16 -12.41 -10.14
C ALA A 143 -8.94 -11.02 -10.78
N PRO A 144 -8.80 -10.92 -12.11
CA PRO A 144 -8.63 -9.62 -12.79
C PRO A 144 -9.74 -8.61 -12.44
N VAL A 145 -10.99 -9.08 -12.32
CA VAL A 145 -12.12 -8.22 -11.95
C VAL A 145 -11.97 -7.68 -10.51
N ALA A 146 -11.44 -8.49 -9.58
CA ALA A 146 -11.21 -8.06 -8.21
C ALA A 146 -10.11 -7.00 -8.12
N VAL A 147 -9.06 -7.09 -8.95
CA VAL A 147 -8.01 -6.07 -9.06
C VAL A 147 -8.57 -4.76 -9.62
N LEU A 148 -9.41 -4.84 -10.66
CA LEU A 148 -10.07 -3.65 -11.22
C LEU A 148 -11.00 -2.98 -10.20
N ASP A 149 -11.81 -3.78 -9.49
CA ASP A 149 -12.69 -3.30 -8.43
C ASP A 149 -11.88 -2.64 -7.31
N PHE A 150 -10.80 -3.27 -6.85
CA PHE A 150 -9.90 -2.72 -5.85
C PHE A 150 -9.35 -1.34 -6.26
N VAL A 151 -8.78 -1.22 -7.46
CA VAL A 151 -8.26 0.06 -7.97
C VAL A 151 -9.37 1.10 -8.08
N HIS A 152 -10.55 0.70 -8.54
CA HIS A 152 -11.71 1.59 -8.62
C HIS A 152 -12.14 2.12 -7.25
N TYR A 153 -12.32 1.23 -6.26
CA TYR A 153 -12.71 1.60 -4.90
C TYR A 153 -11.65 2.47 -4.23
N CYS A 154 -10.36 2.16 -4.39
CA CYS A 154 -9.26 3.00 -3.91
C CYS A 154 -9.31 4.40 -4.53
N ARG A 155 -9.48 4.50 -5.86
CA ARG A 155 -9.58 5.79 -6.55
C ARG A 155 -10.75 6.60 -5.99
N VAL A 156 -11.93 6.00 -5.87
CA VAL A 156 -13.11 6.68 -5.31
C VAL A 156 -12.80 7.13 -3.88
N ALA A 157 -12.34 6.24 -3.01
CA ALA A 157 -12.12 6.53 -1.59
C ALA A 157 -11.05 7.60 -1.32
N VAL A 158 -10.03 7.72 -2.17
CA VAL A 158 -8.96 8.71 -2.02
C VAL A 158 -9.32 10.03 -2.71
N CYS A 159 -9.92 9.98 -3.90
CA CYS A 159 -10.20 11.17 -4.70
C CYS A 159 -11.49 11.89 -4.30
N SER A 160 -12.48 11.19 -3.72
CA SER A 160 -13.75 11.80 -3.27
C SER A 160 -13.62 12.53 -1.94
N ARG A 161 -12.64 12.17 -1.10
CA ARG A 161 -12.34 12.83 0.18
C ARG A 161 -11.54 14.14 0.04
N LEU A 162 -11.29 14.58 -1.19
CA LEU A 162 -10.63 15.86 -1.52
C LEU A 162 -11.66 16.95 -1.89
N GLN A 163 -12.90 16.83 -1.40
CA GLN A 163 -13.95 17.84 -1.45
C GLN A 163 -14.19 18.37 -0.04
#